data_AF-A0A554JRX6-F1
#
_entry.id   AF-A0A554JRX6-F1
#
_cell.length_a   1.000
_cell.length_b   1.000
_cell.length_c   1.000
_cell.angle_alpha   90.00
_cell.angle_beta   90.00
_cell.angle_gamma   90.00
#
_symmetry.space_group_name_H-M   'P 1'
#
loop_
_entity.id
_entity.type
_entity.pdbx_description
1 polymer ?
#
loop_
_entity_poly.entity_id
_entity_poly.type
_entity_poly.pdbx_seq_one_letter_code
_entity_poly.pdbx_strand_id
1 'polypeptide(L)'
;MDTILKIKKRTGEVVDFDQQKIMLVVEKAFFATRGTVEGERVRSITANVMFELNAKFPSVEIIPTVEHVQDTVERKIMEQGYFDVAKAYILYRYEHAKERAEKKKAILRRIEENQMMVEKRSGKTEPFSMEKIKHSLEYAARGYEDAIDFEGLVAQCRNEVYDNMPTAEIARMLVMVTRSFIELDPAYAKMASRLLLSKLYKDIIGSGIDYARLPQQYREAFVKNIQRGVGIGRFDKRMQEFDLEKLAQHLDPARDELFKYLGTQTIYDRYLARDAEKDEILETPQAFWMRIAMGLAINEKEKNEWAQRFYEVLSTFRYVPSTPTLFHA
;
A
#
# COMPACT_ATOMS: atom_id res chain seq x y z
N MET A 1 3.95 -9.50 -28.14
CA MET A 1 4.35 -8.74 -26.93
C MET A 1 3.42 -9.18 -25.83
N ASP A 2 3.96 -9.62 -24.70
CA ASP A 2 3.14 -9.91 -23.53
C ASP A 2 2.56 -8.60 -23.00
N THR A 3 1.24 -8.49 -23.02
CA THR A 3 0.53 -7.29 -22.53
C THR A 3 0.29 -7.36 -21.03
N ILE A 4 0.34 -8.56 -20.45
CA ILE A 4 0.13 -8.77 -19.01
C ILE A 4 1.45 -8.66 -18.26
N LEU A 5 1.58 -7.58 -17.51
CA LEU A 5 2.73 -7.33 -16.63
C LEU A 5 2.40 -7.53 -15.15
N LYS A 6 1.11 -7.47 -14.79
CA LYS A 6 0.65 -7.47 -13.39
C LYS A 6 -0.49 -8.47 -13.18
N ILE A 7 -0.64 -8.92 -11.95
CA ILE A 7 -1.75 -9.78 -11.50
C ILE A 7 -2.30 -9.29 -10.16
N LYS A 8 -3.63 -9.26 -10.03
CA LYS A 8 -4.32 -8.93 -8.78
C LYS A 8 -4.53 -10.22 -7.97
N LYS A 9 -3.86 -10.30 -6.81
CA LYS A 9 -4.05 -11.40 -5.84
C LYS A 9 -5.44 -11.34 -5.21
N ARG A 10 -5.85 -12.44 -4.57
CA ARG A 10 -7.11 -12.52 -3.79
C ARG A 10 -7.17 -11.53 -2.62
N THR A 11 -6.01 -11.05 -2.13
CA THR A 11 -5.90 -10.00 -1.11
C THR A 11 -6.14 -8.58 -1.67
N GLY A 12 -6.31 -8.44 -2.98
CA GLY A 12 -6.39 -7.14 -3.67
C GLY A 12 -5.04 -6.52 -4.03
N GLU A 13 -3.94 -7.07 -3.54
CA GLU A 13 -2.57 -6.66 -3.89
C GLU A 13 -2.28 -6.91 -5.37
N VAL A 14 -1.65 -5.94 -6.04
CA VAL A 14 -1.20 -6.06 -7.43
C VAL A 14 0.30 -6.33 -7.43
N VAL A 15 0.71 -7.46 -7.98
CA VAL A 15 2.12 -7.88 -8.08
C VAL A 15 2.51 -8.14 -9.53
N ASP A 16 3.82 -8.30 -9.78
CA ASP A 16 4.30 -8.71 -11.10
C ASP A 16 3.75 -10.08 -11.51
N PHE A 17 3.30 -10.15 -12.75
CA PHE A 17 2.85 -11.39 -13.35
C PHE A 17 4.07 -12.26 -13.70
N ASP A 18 4.02 -13.53 -13.31
CA ASP A 18 5.09 -14.49 -13.56
C ASP A 18 4.50 -15.75 -14.19
N GLN A 19 4.76 -15.91 -15.50
CA GLN A 19 4.30 -17.06 -16.28
C GLN A 19 4.89 -18.39 -15.77
N GLN A 20 6.08 -18.40 -15.17
CA GLN A 20 6.72 -19.63 -14.69
C GLN A 20 5.86 -20.30 -13.60
N LYS A 21 5.09 -19.51 -12.83
CA LYS A 21 4.15 -20.06 -11.85
C LYS A 21 3.03 -20.87 -12.49
N ILE A 22 2.54 -20.46 -13.66
CA ILE A 22 1.52 -21.23 -14.40
C ILE A 22 2.12 -22.55 -14.85
N MET A 23 3.29 -22.49 -15.49
CA MET A 23 4.01 -23.68 -15.96
C MET A 23 4.22 -24.69 -14.83
N LEU A 24 4.75 -24.25 -13.68
CA LEU A 24 5.03 -25.11 -12.53
C LEU A 24 3.78 -25.78 -11.94
N VAL A 25 2.64 -25.09 -11.92
CA VAL A 25 1.39 -25.70 -11.41
C VAL A 25 0.83 -26.70 -12.43
N VAL A 26 0.95 -26.42 -13.73
CA VAL A 26 0.56 -27.38 -14.78
C VAL A 26 1.45 -28.63 -14.72
N GLU A 27 2.77 -28.47 -14.56
CA GLU A 27 3.70 -29.59 -14.37
C GLU A 27 3.33 -30.47 -13.19
N LYS A 28 3.00 -29.85 -12.04
CA LYS A 28 2.52 -30.58 -10.85
C LYS A 28 1.27 -31.40 -11.14
N ALA A 29 0.32 -30.86 -11.90
CA ALA A 29 -0.90 -31.58 -12.27
C ALA A 29 -0.62 -32.77 -13.22
N PHE A 30 0.28 -32.60 -14.19
CA PHE A 30 0.73 -33.70 -15.07
C PHE A 30 1.47 -34.78 -14.26
N PHE A 31 2.38 -34.39 -13.38
CA PHE A 31 3.12 -35.32 -12.56
C PHE A 31 2.21 -36.10 -11.61
N ALA A 32 1.23 -35.44 -10.97
CA ALA A 32 0.29 -36.07 -10.04
C ALA A 32 -0.61 -37.14 -10.71
N THR A 33 -0.84 -37.03 -12.02
CA THR A 33 -1.72 -37.95 -12.76
C THR A 33 -0.95 -39.02 -13.52
N ARG A 34 0.15 -38.63 -14.18
CA ARG A 34 0.90 -39.48 -15.13
C ARG A 34 2.29 -39.88 -14.64
N GLY A 35 2.72 -39.41 -13.47
CA GLY A 35 4.05 -39.70 -12.91
C GLY A 35 5.23 -39.16 -13.71
N THR A 36 4.98 -38.40 -14.78
CA THR A 36 5.99 -37.85 -15.69
C THR A 36 5.60 -36.44 -16.11
N VAL A 37 6.61 -35.62 -16.40
CA VAL A 37 6.40 -34.25 -16.90
C VAL A 37 6.52 -34.26 -18.42
N GLU A 38 5.39 -34.07 -19.10
CA GLU A 38 5.35 -33.96 -20.56
C GLU A 38 5.69 -32.52 -20.99
N GLY A 39 6.96 -32.14 -20.89
CA GLY A 39 7.41 -30.73 -20.97
C GLY A 39 6.95 -29.95 -22.22
N GLU A 40 6.86 -30.58 -23.40
CA GLU A 40 6.33 -29.92 -24.59
C GLU A 40 4.84 -29.58 -24.49
N ARG A 41 4.04 -30.49 -23.92
CA ARG A 41 2.60 -30.28 -23.72
C ARG A 41 2.34 -29.22 -22.66
N VAL A 42 3.09 -29.25 -21.56
CA VAL A 42 3.05 -28.19 -20.53
C VAL A 42 3.36 -26.82 -21.15
N ARG A 43 4.42 -26.72 -21.97
CA ARG A 43 4.76 -25.47 -22.66
C ARG A 43 3.64 -25.02 -23.61
N SER A 44 3.07 -25.94 -24.37
CA SER A 44 1.93 -25.67 -25.26
C SER A 44 0.70 -25.15 -24.51
N ILE A 45 0.30 -25.80 -23.41
CA ILE A 45 -0.82 -25.36 -22.56
C ILE A 45 -0.53 -23.98 -21.99
N THR A 46 0.67 -23.76 -21.44
CA THR A 46 1.07 -22.47 -20.86
C THR A 46 1.02 -21.36 -21.91
N ALA A 47 1.53 -21.62 -23.13
CA ALA A 47 1.47 -20.65 -24.22
C ALA A 47 0.02 -20.32 -24.63
N ASN A 48 -0.87 -21.31 -24.69
CA ASN A 48 -2.28 -21.09 -24.99
C ASN A 48 -3.03 -20.33 -23.89
N VAL A 49 -2.66 -20.55 -22.63
CA VAL A 49 -3.17 -19.76 -21.50
C VAL A 49 -2.74 -18.31 -21.65
N MET A 50 -1.46 -18.05 -21.93
CA MET A 50 -0.94 -16.71 -22.14
C MET A 50 -1.59 -16.01 -23.33
N PHE A 51 -1.76 -16.72 -24.45
CA PHE A 51 -2.43 -16.19 -25.63
C PHE A 51 -3.83 -15.69 -25.30
N GLU A 52 -4.61 -16.51 -24.59
CA GLU A 52 -5.98 -16.13 -24.24
C GLU A 52 -6.04 -15.03 -23.18
N LEU A 53 -5.17 -15.08 -22.17
CA LEU A 53 -5.12 -14.03 -21.16
C LEU A 53 -4.76 -12.69 -21.81
N ASN A 54 -3.75 -12.64 -22.69
CA ASN A 54 -3.39 -11.41 -23.41
C ASN A 54 -4.54 -10.92 -24.31
N ALA A 55 -5.33 -11.81 -24.90
CA ALA A 55 -6.50 -11.44 -25.69
C ALA A 55 -7.67 -10.88 -24.84
N LYS A 56 -7.92 -11.44 -23.66
CA LYS A 56 -8.96 -10.98 -22.72
C LYS A 56 -8.57 -9.71 -21.98
N PHE A 57 -7.28 -9.50 -21.75
CA PHE A 57 -6.72 -8.36 -21.04
C PHE A 57 -5.73 -7.61 -21.95
N PRO A 58 -6.23 -6.93 -23.00
CA PRO A 58 -5.38 -6.31 -24.01
C PRO A 58 -4.73 -5.01 -23.53
N SER A 59 -5.26 -4.39 -22.47
CA SER A 59 -4.76 -3.14 -21.90
C SER A 59 -4.09 -3.39 -20.55
N VAL A 60 -2.98 -2.67 -20.31
CA VAL A 60 -2.25 -2.65 -19.03
C VAL A 60 -3.14 -2.12 -17.89
N GLU A 61 -4.21 -1.39 -18.21
CA GLU A 61 -5.17 -0.88 -17.22
C GLU A 61 -6.07 -1.99 -16.64
N ILE A 62 -6.30 -3.08 -17.38
CA ILE A 62 -7.18 -4.17 -16.94
C ILE A 62 -6.32 -5.32 -16.43
N ILE A 63 -6.17 -5.38 -15.12
CA ILE A 63 -5.31 -6.36 -14.45
C ILE A 63 -6.10 -7.66 -14.19
N PRO A 64 -5.66 -8.83 -14.71
CA PRO A 64 -6.32 -10.09 -14.42
C PRO A 64 -6.23 -10.47 -12.95
N THR A 65 -7.26 -11.14 -12.44
CA THR A 65 -7.26 -11.72 -11.10
C THR A 65 -6.65 -13.12 -11.12
N VAL A 66 -6.24 -13.61 -9.95
CA VAL A 66 -5.80 -15.00 -9.80
C VAL A 66 -6.86 -16.00 -10.26
N GLU A 67 -8.15 -15.73 -10.06
CA GLU A 67 -9.23 -16.62 -10.51
C GLU A 67 -9.32 -16.65 -12.04
N HIS A 68 -9.22 -15.49 -12.72
CA HIS A 68 -9.21 -15.44 -14.19
C HIS A 68 -8.09 -16.30 -14.77
N VAL A 69 -6.90 -16.28 -14.15
CA VAL A 69 -5.77 -17.12 -14.55
C VAL A 69 -6.09 -18.59 -14.30
N GLN A 70 -6.58 -18.95 -13.11
CA GLN A 70 -6.90 -20.33 -12.75
C GLN A 70 -7.95 -20.95 -13.67
N ASP A 71 -9.04 -20.22 -13.94
CA ASP A 71 -10.13 -20.69 -14.80
C ASP A 71 -9.66 -20.84 -16.26
N THR A 72 -8.74 -19.98 -16.70
CA THR A 72 -8.13 -20.11 -18.03
C THR A 72 -7.22 -21.32 -18.11
N VAL A 73 -6.39 -21.58 -17.09
CA VAL A 73 -5.54 -22.78 -17.02
C VAL A 73 -6.38 -24.05 -17.06
N GLU A 74 -7.40 -24.14 -16.21
CA GLU A 74 -8.31 -25.29 -16.16
C GLU A 74 -8.92 -25.60 -17.53
N ARG A 75 -9.51 -24.58 -18.18
CA ARG A 75 -10.13 -24.74 -19.49
C ARG A 75 -9.12 -25.09 -20.59
N LYS A 76 -7.92 -24.51 -20.61
CA LYS A 76 -6.90 -24.85 -21.62
C LYS A 76 -6.38 -26.28 -21.49
N ILE A 77 -6.29 -26.80 -20.26
CA ILE A 77 -5.96 -28.22 -20.05
C ILE A 77 -7.08 -29.10 -20.63
N MET A 78 -8.35 -28.75 -20.39
CA MET A 78 -9.51 -29.49 -20.93
C MET A 78 -9.62 -29.40 -22.46
N GLU A 79 -9.39 -28.23 -23.06
CA GLU A 79 -9.45 -28.01 -24.52
C GLU A 79 -8.43 -28.87 -25.29
N GLN A 80 -7.29 -29.21 -24.67
CA GLN A 80 -6.30 -30.14 -25.24
C GLN A 80 -6.62 -31.62 -24.95
N GLY A 81 -7.77 -31.92 -24.34
CA GLY A 81 -8.24 -33.27 -24.07
C GLY A 81 -7.65 -33.93 -22.81
N TYR A 82 -6.89 -33.19 -21.99
CA TYR A 82 -6.28 -33.72 -20.76
C TYR A 82 -7.24 -33.63 -19.56
N PHE A 83 -8.39 -34.29 -19.65
CA PHE A 83 -9.43 -34.23 -18.61
C PHE A 83 -8.96 -34.79 -17.25
N ASP A 84 -8.11 -35.81 -17.26
CA ASP A 84 -7.45 -36.38 -16.08
C ASP A 84 -6.59 -35.34 -15.36
N VAL A 85 -5.74 -34.64 -16.11
CA VAL A 85 -4.88 -33.56 -15.62
C VAL A 85 -5.70 -32.38 -15.10
N ALA A 86 -6.76 -31.99 -15.83
CA ALA A 86 -7.65 -30.91 -15.42
C ALA A 86 -8.32 -31.23 -14.07
N LYS A 87 -8.80 -32.47 -13.90
CA LYS A 87 -9.37 -32.93 -12.62
C LYS A 87 -8.36 -32.85 -11.48
N ALA A 88 -7.11 -33.27 -11.70
CA ALA A 88 -6.05 -33.16 -10.69
C ALA A 88 -5.71 -31.70 -10.34
N TYR A 89 -5.69 -30.81 -11.33
CA TYR A 89 -5.53 -29.37 -11.12
C TYR A 89 -6.66 -28.77 -10.27
N ILE A 90 -7.92 -29.11 -10.58
CA ILE A 90 -9.10 -28.67 -9.80
C ILE A 90 -9.01 -29.17 -8.36
N LEU A 91 -8.66 -30.44 -8.16
CA LEU A 91 -8.51 -31.02 -6.84
C LEU A 91 -7.38 -30.34 -6.05
N TYR A 92 -6.24 -30.08 -6.69
CA TYR A 92 -5.14 -29.32 -6.09
C TYR A 92 -5.59 -27.93 -5.64
N ARG A 93 -6.35 -27.21 -6.49
CA ARG A 93 -6.94 -25.89 -6.14
C ARG A 93 -7.89 -25.99 -4.94
N TYR A 94 -8.72 -27.04 -4.89
CA TYR A 94 -9.64 -27.30 -3.79
C TYR A 94 -8.90 -27.58 -2.48
N GLU A 95 -7.91 -28.48 -2.48
CA GLU A 95 -7.11 -28.77 -1.28
C GLU A 95 -6.37 -27.52 -0.78
N HIS A 96 -5.80 -26.71 -1.68
CA HIS A 96 -5.18 -25.44 -1.28
C HIS A 96 -6.19 -24.42 -0.75
N ALA A 97 -7.44 -24.44 -1.22
CA ALA A 97 -8.51 -23.62 -0.64
C ALA A 97 -8.88 -24.10 0.77
N LYS A 98 -8.98 -25.43 0.96
CA LYS A 98 -9.26 -26.07 2.25
C LYS A 98 -8.13 -25.82 3.26
N GLU A 99 -6.87 -26.01 2.89
CA GLU A 99 -5.72 -25.71 3.75
C GLU A 99 -5.69 -24.25 4.20
N ARG A 100 -6.02 -23.31 3.29
CA ARG A 100 -6.12 -21.89 3.65
C ARG A 100 -7.28 -21.63 4.61
N ALA A 101 -8.42 -22.29 4.42
CA ALA A 101 -9.55 -22.18 5.34
C ALA A 101 -9.20 -22.73 6.74
N GLU A 102 -8.50 -23.86 6.82
CA GLU A 102 -8.04 -24.42 8.09
C GLU A 102 -6.96 -23.55 8.75
N LYS A 103 -6.00 -23.01 7.99
CA LYS A 103 -5.03 -22.02 8.50
C LYS A 103 -5.74 -20.78 9.05
N LYS A 104 -6.77 -20.28 8.35
CA LYS A 104 -7.58 -19.15 8.83
C LYS A 104 -8.30 -19.50 10.14
N LYS A 105 -8.95 -20.66 10.24
CA LYS A 105 -9.58 -21.12 11.49
C LYS A 105 -8.57 -21.24 12.64
N ALA A 106 -7.37 -21.76 12.37
CA ALA A 106 -6.31 -21.86 13.36
C ALA A 106 -5.84 -20.50 13.85
N ILE A 107 -5.65 -19.53 12.93
CA ILE A 107 -5.35 -18.15 13.29
C ILE A 107 -6.46 -17.56 14.16
N LEU A 108 -7.73 -17.69 13.76
CA LEU A 108 -8.89 -17.18 14.50
C LEU A 108 -8.92 -17.68 15.94
N ARG A 109 -8.71 -18.99 16.16
CA ARG A 109 -8.61 -19.57 17.50
C ARG A 109 -7.47 -18.94 18.32
N ARG A 110 -6.30 -18.76 17.70
CA ARG A 110 -5.16 -18.11 18.37
C ARG A 110 -5.42 -16.64 18.70
N ILE A 111 -6.25 -15.94 17.93
CA ILE A 111 -6.71 -14.58 18.26
C ILE A 111 -7.56 -14.62 19.53
N GLU A 112 -8.56 -15.51 19.56
CA GLU A 112 -9.51 -15.67 20.67
C GLU A 112 -8.80 -16.11 21.96
N GLU A 113 -7.77 -16.95 21.84
CA GLU A 113 -6.95 -17.42 22.95
C GLU A 113 -5.81 -16.45 23.34
N ASN A 114 -5.71 -15.27 22.71
CA ASN A 114 -4.64 -14.27 22.91
C ASN A 114 -3.21 -14.84 22.76
N GLN A 115 -3.02 -15.78 21.83
CA GLN A 115 -1.74 -16.47 21.59
C GLN A 115 -0.96 -15.92 20.39
N MET A 116 -1.42 -14.84 19.77
CA MET A 116 -0.71 -14.22 18.66
C MET A 116 0.24 -13.14 19.14
N MET A 117 1.38 -13.04 18.47
CA MET A 117 2.38 -12.02 18.70
C MET A 117 2.49 -11.09 17.49
N VAL A 118 2.98 -9.87 17.70
CA VAL A 118 3.31 -8.91 16.64
C VAL A 118 4.70 -8.34 16.83
N GLU A 119 5.37 -8.03 15.74
CA GLU A 119 6.72 -7.44 15.76
C GLU A 119 6.64 -5.91 15.67
N LYS A 120 7.16 -5.21 16.67
CA LYS A 120 7.31 -3.76 16.66
C LYS A 120 8.39 -3.34 15.66
N ARG A 121 8.32 -2.09 15.21
CA ARG A 121 9.39 -1.44 14.44
C ARG A 121 10.75 -1.46 15.13
N SER A 122 10.77 -1.59 16.46
CA SER A 122 12.00 -1.72 17.25
C SER A 122 12.57 -3.15 17.28
N GLY A 123 11.95 -4.12 16.58
CA GLY A 123 12.28 -5.55 16.65
C GLY A 123 11.77 -6.28 17.90
N LYS A 124 11.09 -5.57 18.83
CA LYS A 124 10.50 -6.19 20.02
C LYS A 124 9.18 -6.86 19.67
N THR A 125 8.88 -8.00 20.28
CA THR A 125 7.57 -8.64 20.14
C THR A 125 6.62 -8.20 21.25
N GLU A 126 5.34 -8.08 20.94
CA GLU A 126 4.27 -7.88 21.92
C GLU A 126 3.05 -8.76 21.58
N PRO A 127 2.17 -9.06 22.56
CA PRO A 127 0.90 -9.70 22.27
C PRO A 127 0.06 -8.88 21.28
N PHE A 128 -0.52 -9.56 20.30
CA PHE A 128 -1.51 -8.99 19.39
C PHE A 128 -2.75 -8.54 20.18
N SER A 129 -3.37 -7.43 19.76
CA SER A 129 -4.60 -6.94 20.36
C SER A 129 -5.56 -6.48 19.28
N MET A 130 -6.71 -7.14 19.18
CA MET A 130 -7.78 -6.74 18.27
C MET A 130 -8.41 -5.40 18.68
N GLU A 131 -8.45 -5.10 19.98
CA GLU A 131 -8.93 -3.81 20.48
C GLU A 131 -8.07 -2.64 19.97
N LYS A 132 -6.75 -2.81 19.85
CA LYS A 132 -5.89 -1.78 19.23
C LYS A 132 -6.23 -1.55 17.75
N ILE A 133 -6.62 -2.59 17.02
CA ILE A 133 -7.11 -2.47 15.63
C ILE A 133 -8.43 -1.71 15.61
N LYS A 134 -9.39 -2.12 16.45
CA LYS A 134 -10.71 -1.48 16.54
C LYS A 134 -10.59 0.01 16.85
N HIS A 135 -9.82 0.40 17.86
CA HIS A 135 -9.59 1.80 18.19
C HIS A 135 -8.90 2.58 17.07
N SER A 136 -7.99 1.94 16.32
CA SER A 136 -7.34 2.60 15.18
C SER A 136 -8.35 2.88 14.05
N LEU A 137 -9.28 1.95 13.81
CA LEU A 137 -10.37 2.11 12.85
C LEU A 137 -11.35 3.20 13.30
N GLU A 138 -11.82 3.14 14.55
CA GLU A 138 -12.73 4.14 15.15
C GLU A 138 -12.14 5.55 15.07
N TYR A 139 -10.87 5.72 15.47
CA TYR A 139 -10.21 7.01 15.40
C TYR A 139 -10.11 7.55 13.97
N ALA A 140 -9.86 6.69 12.99
CA ALA A 140 -9.81 7.09 11.58
C ALA A 140 -11.20 7.44 11.01
N ALA A 141 -12.26 6.83 11.52
CA ALA A 141 -13.64 7.04 11.09
C ALA A 141 -14.29 8.30 11.68
N ARG A 142 -13.64 9.01 12.61
CA ARG A 142 -14.21 10.18 13.30
C ARG A 142 -14.98 11.17 12.40
N GLY A 143 -16.21 11.49 12.74
CA GLY A 143 -17.11 12.34 11.94
C GLY A 143 -17.78 11.65 10.74
N TYR A 144 -17.62 10.33 10.60
CA TYR A 144 -18.24 9.49 9.58
C TYR A 144 -18.72 8.15 10.15
N GLU A 145 -18.82 8.02 11.47
CA GLU A 145 -19.07 6.77 12.19
C GLU A 145 -20.33 6.05 11.68
N ASP A 146 -21.40 6.80 11.40
CA ASP A 146 -22.69 6.26 10.95
C ASP A 146 -22.64 5.61 9.56
N ALA A 147 -21.64 5.96 8.74
CA ALA A 147 -21.46 5.43 7.39
C ALA A 147 -20.52 4.21 7.34
N ILE A 148 -19.91 3.83 8.47
CA ILE A 148 -18.87 2.81 8.54
C ILE A 148 -19.41 1.53 9.18
N ASP A 149 -19.37 0.43 8.44
CA ASP A 149 -19.56 -0.92 8.94
C ASP A 149 -18.30 -1.39 9.66
N PHE A 150 -18.20 -1.01 10.94
CA PHE A 150 -17.07 -1.41 11.78
C PHE A 150 -17.00 -2.93 11.97
N GLU A 151 -18.14 -3.62 12.06
CA GLU A 151 -18.16 -5.07 12.24
C GLU A 151 -17.56 -5.77 11.02
N GLY A 152 -17.99 -5.39 9.81
CA GLY A 152 -17.45 -5.88 8.55
C GLY A 152 -15.96 -5.58 8.39
N LEU A 153 -15.51 -4.35 8.69
CA LEU A 153 -14.09 -3.99 8.64
C LEU A 153 -13.25 -4.80 9.62
N VAL A 154 -13.68 -4.90 10.88
CA VAL A 154 -12.98 -5.66 11.92
C VAL A 154 -12.91 -7.14 11.54
N ALA A 155 -14.00 -7.71 11.01
CA ALA A 155 -14.03 -9.08 10.52
C ALA A 155 -13.06 -9.30 9.35
N GLN A 156 -12.98 -8.36 8.40
CA GLN A 156 -12.04 -8.45 7.30
C GLN A 156 -10.59 -8.30 7.79
N CYS A 157 -10.28 -7.35 8.68
CA CYS A 157 -8.97 -7.24 9.30
C CYS A 157 -8.56 -8.52 10.03
N ARG A 158 -9.50 -9.14 10.77
CA ARG A 158 -9.27 -10.40 11.48
C ARG A 158 -8.81 -11.53 10.55
N ASN A 159 -9.31 -11.54 9.31
CA ASN A 159 -8.97 -12.54 8.30
C ASN A 159 -7.60 -12.34 7.64
N GLU A 160 -7.00 -11.15 7.77
CA GLU A 160 -5.72 -10.79 7.15
C GLU A 160 -4.54 -10.89 8.13
N VAL A 161 -4.79 -10.93 9.44
CA VAL A 161 -3.73 -11.04 10.46
C VAL A 161 -3.11 -12.44 10.46
N TYR A 162 -1.81 -12.52 10.72
CA TYR A 162 -1.10 -13.76 10.99
C TYR A 162 -0.12 -13.56 12.17
N ASP A 163 0.38 -14.67 12.70
CA ASP A 163 1.27 -14.65 13.86
C ASP A 163 2.64 -14.06 13.54
N ASN A 164 3.19 -13.26 14.46
CA ASN A 164 4.39 -12.46 14.28
C ASN A 164 4.29 -11.41 13.14
N MET A 165 3.08 -11.00 12.76
CA MET A 165 2.90 -9.93 11.77
C MET A 165 3.60 -8.64 12.23
N PRO A 166 4.44 -8.02 11.38
CA PRO A 166 5.04 -6.74 11.71
C PRO A 166 3.99 -5.65 11.85
N THR A 167 4.12 -4.78 12.85
CA THR A 167 3.19 -3.65 13.07
C THR A 167 3.14 -2.66 11.91
N ALA A 168 4.21 -2.53 11.13
CA ALA A 168 4.20 -1.76 9.89
C ALA A 168 3.30 -2.41 8.82
N GLU A 169 3.19 -3.73 8.83
CA GLU A 169 2.29 -4.48 7.96
C GLU A 169 0.84 -4.40 8.41
N ILE A 170 0.58 -4.44 9.72
CA ILE A 170 -0.76 -4.17 10.25
C ILE A 170 -1.27 -2.81 9.75
N ALA A 171 -0.44 -1.76 9.83
CA ALA A 171 -0.81 -0.44 9.32
C ALA A 171 -1.12 -0.44 7.81
N ARG A 172 -0.36 -1.19 7.00
CA ARG A 172 -0.67 -1.37 5.57
C ARG A 172 -1.97 -2.13 5.35
N MET A 173 -2.19 -3.22 6.11
CA MET A 173 -3.41 -4.02 6.05
C MET A 173 -4.65 -3.19 6.36
N LEU A 174 -4.62 -2.35 7.41
CA LEU A 174 -5.74 -1.45 7.74
C LEU A 174 -6.11 -0.53 6.58
N VAL A 175 -5.11 0.06 5.90
CA VAL A 175 -5.33 0.91 4.72
C VAL A 175 -5.93 0.09 3.57
N MET A 176 -5.38 -1.09 3.28
CA MET A 176 -5.83 -1.95 2.18
C MET A 176 -7.25 -2.47 2.36
N VAL A 177 -7.57 -2.93 3.58
CA VAL A 177 -8.93 -3.36 3.94
C VAL A 177 -9.90 -2.19 3.84
N THR A 178 -9.60 -1.05 4.47
CA THR A 178 -10.51 0.12 4.42
C THR A 178 -10.72 0.61 2.99
N ARG A 179 -9.67 0.61 2.16
CA ARG A 179 -9.75 0.99 0.75
C ARG A 179 -10.74 0.11 -0.04
N SER A 180 -10.85 -1.19 0.25
CA SER A 180 -11.76 -2.06 -0.50
C SER A 180 -13.24 -1.75 -0.30
N PHE A 181 -13.58 -0.94 0.70
CA PHE A 181 -14.95 -0.49 0.99
C PHE A 181 -15.28 0.88 0.36
N ILE A 182 -14.31 1.55 -0.29
CA ILE A 182 -14.53 2.87 -0.91
C ILE A 182 -15.60 2.81 -2.01
N GLU A 183 -15.72 1.68 -2.70
CA GLU A 183 -16.76 1.47 -3.72
C GLU A 183 -18.17 1.33 -3.11
N LEU A 184 -18.27 0.99 -1.82
CA LEU A 184 -19.53 0.89 -1.10
C LEU A 184 -20.00 2.26 -0.58
N ASP A 185 -19.09 3.02 0.03
CA ASP A 185 -19.38 4.37 0.50
C ASP A 185 -18.14 5.30 0.42
N PRO A 186 -18.27 6.55 -0.06
CA PRO A 186 -17.17 7.53 -0.10
C PRO A 186 -16.54 7.85 1.27
N ALA A 187 -17.24 7.65 2.40
CA ALA A 187 -16.73 7.87 3.75
C ALA A 187 -15.45 7.05 4.03
N TYR A 188 -15.37 5.82 3.51
CA TYR A 188 -14.17 4.98 3.62
C TYR A 188 -12.95 5.63 2.95
N ALA A 189 -13.14 6.48 1.94
CA ALA A 189 -12.00 7.20 1.32
C ALA A 189 -11.38 8.20 2.29
N LYS A 190 -12.17 8.76 3.20
CA LYS A 190 -11.66 9.67 4.22
C LYS A 190 -10.93 8.90 5.32
N MET A 191 -11.52 7.80 5.77
CA MET A 191 -10.94 6.90 6.75
C MET A 191 -9.61 6.28 6.27
N ALA A 192 -9.56 5.79 5.02
CA ALA A 192 -8.34 5.23 4.43
C ALA A 192 -7.22 6.27 4.30
N SER A 193 -7.56 7.53 3.96
CA SER A 193 -6.60 8.64 3.97
C SER A 193 -5.99 8.85 5.36
N ARG A 194 -6.81 8.89 6.42
CA ARG A 194 -6.33 9.06 7.81
C ARG A 194 -5.47 7.90 8.29
N LEU A 195 -5.80 6.66 7.92
CA LEU A 195 -4.97 5.49 8.23
C LEU A 195 -3.62 5.56 7.51
N LEU A 196 -3.60 5.99 6.25
CA LEU A 196 -2.37 6.18 5.48
C LEU A 196 -1.52 7.31 6.08
N LEU A 197 -2.12 8.44 6.46
CA LEU A 197 -1.44 9.54 7.16
C LEU A 197 -0.86 9.09 8.50
N SER A 198 -1.62 8.33 9.29
CA SER A 198 -1.17 7.77 10.57
C SER A 198 0.04 6.85 10.40
N LYS A 199 0.05 6.01 9.36
CA LYS A 199 1.24 5.22 8.98
C LYS A 199 2.41 6.13 8.62
N LEU A 200 2.18 7.12 7.76
CA LEU A 200 3.19 8.05 7.27
C LEU A 200 3.85 8.83 8.42
N TYR A 201 3.07 9.34 9.38
CA TYR A 201 3.60 10.03 10.55
C TYR A 201 4.49 9.11 11.39
N LYS A 202 4.12 7.85 11.59
CA LYS A 202 4.96 6.87 12.29
C LYS A 202 6.23 6.52 11.52
N ASP A 203 6.19 6.52 10.19
CA ASP A 203 7.37 6.31 9.34
C ASP A 203 8.37 7.47 9.46
N ILE A 204 7.88 8.70 9.61
CA ILE A 204 8.72 9.90 9.54
C ILE A 204 9.13 10.41 10.93
N ILE A 205 8.17 10.53 11.85
CA ILE A 205 8.37 11.05 13.21
C ILE A 205 8.88 9.93 14.12
N GLY A 206 8.45 8.69 13.88
CA GLY A 206 8.83 7.49 14.62
C GLY A 206 7.69 6.86 15.40
N SER A 207 7.96 5.70 16.01
CA SER A 207 6.96 4.88 16.72
C SER A 207 6.49 5.47 18.05
N GLY A 208 7.25 6.40 18.64
CA GLY A 208 6.92 7.11 19.88
C GLY A 208 6.09 8.38 19.67
N ILE A 209 5.38 8.50 18.54
CA ILE A 209 4.55 9.66 18.25
C ILE A 209 3.43 9.84 19.28
N ASP A 210 3.31 11.06 19.80
CA ASP A 210 2.20 11.48 20.66
C ASP A 210 1.25 12.37 19.83
N TYR A 211 0.06 11.85 19.53
CA TYR A 211 -0.91 12.57 18.71
C TYR A 211 -1.43 13.85 19.37
N ALA A 212 -1.34 13.99 20.70
CA ALA A 212 -1.67 15.24 21.40
C ALA A 212 -0.65 16.34 21.11
N ARG A 213 0.59 15.97 20.78
CA ARG A 213 1.69 16.87 20.43
C ARG A 213 2.06 16.79 18.95
N LEU A 214 1.19 16.22 18.12
CA LEU A 214 1.43 16.02 16.70
C LEU A 214 1.91 17.30 16.00
N PRO A 215 1.29 18.49 16.17
CA PRO A 215 1.75 19.68 15.46
C PRO A 215 3.20 20.06 15.77
N GLN A 216 3.62 19.92 17.03
CA GLN A 216 5.00 20.18 17.40
C GLN A 216 5.95 19.15 16.79
N GLN A 217 5.66 17.86 16.96
CA GLN A 217 6.50 16.78 16.45
C GLN A 217 6.61 16.79 14.91
N TYR A 218 5.55 17.21 14.24
CA TYR A 218 5.50 17.39 12.80
C TYR A 218 6.48 18.47 12.34
N ARG A 219 6.49 19.62 13.03
CA ARG A 219 7.37 20.76 12.74
C ARG A 219 8.84 20.42 12.98
N GLU A 220 9.13 19.77 14.11
CA GLU A 220 10.47 19.26 14.43
C GLU A 220 10.97 18.27 13.36
N ALA A 221 10.10 17.36 12.91
CA ALA A 221 10.42 16.42 11.84
C ALA A 221 10.69 17.13 10.50
N PHE A 222 9.94 18.18 10.16
CA PHE A 222 10.19 18.99 8.96
C PHE A 222 11.61 19.58 8.96
N VAL A 223 12.00 20.29 10.03
CA VAL A 223 13.33 20.92 10.11
C VAL A 223 14.44 19.88 9.99
N LYS A 224 14.34 18.81 10.78
CA LYS A 224 15.29 17.69 10.76
C LYS A 224 15.41 17.05 9.38
N ASN A 225 14.29 16.84 8.69
CA ASN A 225 14.30 16.12 7.43
C ASN A 225 14.72 16.97 6.23
N ILE A 226 14.49 18.29 6.26
CA ILE A 226 15.10 19.20 5.27
C ILE A 226 16.63 19.16 5.42
N GLN A 227 17.15 19.29 6.64
CA GLN A 227 18.59 19.21 6.89
C GLN A 227 19.18 17.86 6.47
N ARG A 228 18.52 16.75 6.83
CA ARG A 228 18.92 15.40 6.39
C ARG A 228 18.90 15.29 4.87
N GLY A 229 17.83 15.73 4.22
CA GLY A 229 17.67 15.66 2.78
C GLY A 229 18.75 16.43 2.03
N VAL A 230 19.16 17.60 2.54
CA VAL A 230 20.34 18.32 2.03
C VAL A 230 21.63 17.53 2.27
N GLY A 231 21.80 16.97 3.47
CA GLY A 231 22.99 16.19 3.86
C GLY A 231 23.24 14.96 2.99
N ILE A 232 22.17 14.29 2.54
CA ILE A 232 22.25 13.13 1.63
C ILE A 232 22.17 13.53 0.14
N GLY A 233 22.19 14.83 -0.18
CA GLY A 233 22.13 15.33 -1.55
C GLY A 233 20.77 15.15 -2.24
N ARG A 234 19.71 14.83 -1.49
CA ARG A 234 18.33 14.73 -2.00
C ARG A 234 17.71 16.10 -2.26
N PHE A 235 18.09 17.12 -1.49
CA PHE A 235 17.62 18.50 -1.61
C PHE A 235 18.77 19.47 -1.93
N ASP A 236 18.47 20.60 -2.57
CA ASP A 236 19.44 21.65 -2.90
C ASP A 236 20.01 22.28 -1.61
N LYS A 237 21.33 22.49 -1.58
CA LYS A 237 22.04 23.06 -0.41
C LYS A 237 21.50 24.43 0.00
N ARG A 238 21.00 25.21 -0.95
CA ARG A 238 20.42 26.54 -0.71
C ARG A 238 19.12 26.50 0.11
N MET A 239 18.50 25.33 0.27
CA MET A 239 17.38 25.18 1.20
C MET A 239 17.77 25.45 2.66
N GLN A 240 19.07 25.37 3.00
CA GLN A 240 19.58 25.76 4.33
C GLN A 240 19.67 27.28 4.54
N GLU A 241 19.51 28.09 3.48
CA GLU A 241 19.49 29.55 3.59
C GLU A 241 18.15 30.08 4.14
N PHE A 242 17.12 29.23 4.18
CA PHE A 242 15.82 29.55 4.76
C PHE A 242 15.85 29.46 6.29
N ASP A 243 15.01 30.24 6.94
CA ASP A 243 14.71 30.09 8.36
C ASP A 243 13.72 28.93 8.54
N LEU A 244 14.26 27.73 8.67
CA LEU A 244 13.47 26.50 8.75
C LEU A 244 12.54 26.48 9.97
N GLU A 245 12.94 27.09 11.09
CA GLU A 245 12.10 27.17 12.29
C GLU A 245 10.89 28.09 12.04
N LYS A 246 11.13 29.26 11.43
CA LYS A 246 10.04 30.18 11.03
C LYS A 246 9.09 29.53 10.03
N LEU A 247 9.60 28.79 9.05
CA LEU A 247 8.77 28.06 8.10
C LEU A 247 8.01 26.90 8.76
N ALA A 248 8.65 26.18 9.67
CA ALA A 248 8.01 25.10 10.42
C ALA A 248 6.81 25.62 11.21
N GLN A 249 6.93 26.76 11.89
CA GLN A 249 5.80 27.35 12.62
C GLN A 249 4.63 27.74 11.71
N HIS A 250 4.89 27.98 10.42
CA HIS A 250 3.85 28.28 9.44
C HIS A 250 3.13 27.03 8.91
N LEU A 251 3.67 25.83 9.14
CA LEU A 251 2.99 24.58 8.78
C LEU A 251 1.69 24.41 9.58
N ASP A 252 0.65 24.01 8.85
CA ASP A 252 -0.66 23.66 9.37
C ASP A 252 -0.97 22.18 9.10
N PRO A 253 -0.61 21.27 10.01
CA PRO A 253 -0.87 19.83 9.88
C PRO A 253 -2.35 19.48 9.73
N ALA A 254 -3.28 20.34 10.16
CA ALA A 254 -4.71 20.07 9.98
C ALA A 254 -5.10 20.02 8.50
N ARG A 255 -4.34 20.66 7.61
CA ARG A 255 -4.56 20.61 6.15
C ARG A 255 -4.29 19.25 5.54
N ASP A 256 -3.67 18.31 6.25
CA ASP A 256 -3.61 16.92 5.81
C ASP A 256 -5.02 16.31 5.68
N GLU A 257 -5.99 16.84 6.45
CA GLU A 257 -7.40 16.46 6.34
C GLU A 257 -8.08 17.00 5.06
N LEU A 258 -7.44 17.85 4.26
CA LEU A 258 -7.99 18.22 2.94
C LEU A 258 -7.84 17.09 1.92
N PHE A 259 -6.88 16.18 2.13
CA PHE A 259 -6.69 15.06 1.23
C PHE A 259 -7.83 14.03 1.35
N LYS A 260 -8.22 13.53 0.17
CA LYS A 260 -8.91 12.24 0.03
C LYS A 260 -7.86 11.12 -0.14
N TYR A 261 -8.30 9.87 -0.03
CA TYR A 261 -7.40 8.71 -0.14
C TYR A 261 -6.54 8.74 -1.41
N LEU A 262 -7.14 8.94 -2.59
CA LEU A 262 -6.40 8.95 -3.85
C LEU A 262 -5.30 10.02 -3.88
N GLY A 263 -5.57 11.22 -3.35
CA GLY A 263 -4.58 12.29 -3.28
C GLY A 263 -3.44 11.95 -2.33
N THR A 264 -3.77 11.40 -1.15
CA THR A 264 -2.78 10.94 -0.16
C THR A 264 -1.90 9.82 -0.73
N GLN A 265 -2.52 8.84 -1.38
CA GLN A 265 -1.84 7.71 -2.02
C GLN A 265 -0.92 8.19 -3.15
N THR A 266 -1.40 9.11 -3.98
CA THR A 266 -0.65 9.66 -5.10
C THR A 266 0.63 10.35 -4.64
N ILE A 267 0.55 11.23 -3.62
CA ILE A 267 1.76 11.86 -3.08
C ILE A 267 2.68 10.83 -2.44
N TYR A 268 2.14 9.88 -1.68
CA TYR A 268 2.92 8.85 -0.98
C TYR A 268 3.72 7.94 -1.93
N ASP A 269 3.09 7.49 -3.01
CA ASP A 269 3.71 6.54 -3.96
C ASP A 269 4.72 7.23 -4.87
N ARG A 270 4.51 8.51 -5.21
CA ARG A 270 5.23 9.16 -6.31
C ARG A 270 6.02 10.40 -5.92
N TYR A 271 5.53 11.23 -5.01
CA TYR A 271 6.02 12.60 -4.87
C TYR A 271 6.77 12.88 -3.57
N LEU A 272 6.40 12.25 -2.46
CA LEU A 272 7.11 12.44 -1.19
C LEU A 272 8.56 11.99 -1.35
N ALA A 273 9.50 12.85 -0.96
CA ALA A 273 10.91 12.56 -1.07
C ALA A 273 11.30 11.37 -0.19
N ARG A 274 12.19 10.54 -0.73
CA ARG A 274 12.72 9.34 -0.08
C ARG A 274 14.24 9.37 -0.05
N ASP A 275 14.80 8.76 0.98
CA ASP A 275 16.18 8.33 1.00
C ASP A 275 16.30 7.09 0.10
N ALA A 276 16.99 7.21 -1.03
CA ALA A 276 17.08 6.14 -2.03
C ALA A 276 17.87 4.92 -1.54
N GLU A 277 18.79 5.09 -0.59
CA GLU A 277 19.60 3.99 -0.07
C GLU A 277 18.83 3.17 0.98
N LYS A 278 17.97 3.84 1.77
CA LYS A 278 17.24 3.21 2.88
C LYS A 278 15.77 2.94 2.59
N ASP A 279 15.25 3.45 1.47
CA ASP A 279 13.82 3.48 1.14
C ASP A 279 12.95 4.09 2.25
N GLU A 280 13.48 5.14 2.92
CA GLU A 280 12.79 5.85 3.99
C GLU A 280 12.14 7.13 3.46
N ILE A 281 10.88 7.36 3.83
CA ILE A 281 10.19 8.62 3.48
C ILE A 281 10.68 9.75 4.38
N LEU A 282 10.96 10.90 3.77
CA LEU A 282 11.47 12.09 4.45
C LEU A 282 10.37 13.13 4.73
N GLU A 283 9.26 13.08 4.00
CA GLU A 283 8.29 14.19 3.97
C GLU A 283 6.90 13.77 4.40
N THR A 284 6.32 14.55 5.30
CA THR A 284 4.88 14.58 5.54
C THR A 284 4.21 15.48 4.47
N PRO A 285 2.87 15.44 4.27
CA PRO A 285 2.25 16.17 3.16
C PRO A 285 2.43 17.70 3.22
N GLN A 286 2.30 18.31 4.39
CA GLN A 286 2.62 19.75 4.55
C GLN A 286 4.11 20.06 4.37
N ALA A 287 5.03 19.16 4.77
CA ALA A 287 6.46 19.34 4.52
C ALA A 287 6.75 19.30 3.01
N PHE A 288 6.09 18.39 2.28
CA PHE A 288 6.13 18.32 0.82
C PHE A 288 5.69 19.64 0.17
N TRP A 289 4.57 20.22 0.60
CA TRP A 289 4.13 21.52 0.09
C TRP A 289 5.10 22.65 0.42
N MET A 290 5.66 22.65 1.63
CA MET A 290 6.64 23.66 2.03
C MET A 290 7.96 23.52 1.28
N ARG A 291 8.45 22.30 1.01
CA ARG A 291 9.64 22.09 0.18
C ARG A 291 9.45 22.69 -1.21
N ILE A 292 8.32 22.41 -1.85
CA ILE A 292 8.02 22.97 -3.18
C ILE A 292 7.97 24.50 -3.11
N ALA A 293 7.33 25.05 -2.08
CA ALA A 293 7.27 26.49 -1.86
C ALA A 293 8.66 27.12 -1.68
N MET A 294 9.55 26.48 -0.91
CA MET A 294 10.95 26.89 -0.74
C MET A 294 11.71 26.83 -2.07
N GLY A 295 11.55 25.75 -2.83
CA GLY A 295 12.15 25.57 -4.15
C GLY A 295 11.80 26.69 -5.12
N LEU A 296 10.51 27.06 -5.16
CA LEU A 296 10.01 28.16 -5.99
C LEU A 296 10.50 29.53 -5.51
N ALA A 297 10.69 29.72 -4.20
CA ALA A 297 11.16 30.97 -3.61
C ALA A 297 12.70 31.10 -3.53
N ILE A 298 13.46 30.11 -4.00
CA ILE A 298 14.90 29.98 -3.69
C ILE A 298 15.76 31.13 -4.22
N ASN A 299 15.29 31.86 -5.22
CA ASN A 299 15.97 33.01 -5.82
C ASN A 299 15.26 34.35 -5.50
N GLU A 300 14.21 34.34 -4.68
CA GLU A 300 13.55 35.56 -4.23
C GLU A 300 14.43 36.33 -3.24
N LYS A 301 14.20 37.64 -3.11
CA LYS A 301 14.90 38.46 -2.10
C LYS A 301 14.43 38.10 -0.68
N GLU A 302 13.12 38.13 -0.47
CA GLU A 302 12.45 37.78 0.79
C GLU A 302 12.00 36.31 0.75
N LYS A 303 12.97 35.39 0.72
CA LYS A 303 12.72 33.96 0.45
C LYS A 303 11.70 33.33 1.39
N ASN A 304 11.80 33.62 2.69
CA ASN A 304 10.92 33.03 3.71
C ASN A 304 9.47 33.49 3.53
N GLU A 305 9.26 34.77 3.27
CA GLU A 305 7.96 35.41 3.08
C GLU A 305 7.28 34.86 1.83
N TRP A 306 8.03 34.67 0.75
CA TRP A 306 7.52 34.05 -0.48
C TRP A 306 7.22 32.56 -0.31
N ALA A 307 8.09 31.80 0.36
CA ALA A 307 7.82 30.40 0.67
C ALA A 307 6.53 30.24 1.50
N GLN A 308 6.29 31.09 2.49
CA GLN A 308 5.04 31.09 3.25
C GLN A 308 3.81 31.36 2.36
N ARG A 309 3.88 32.37 1.47
CA ARG A 309 2.79 32.69 0.54
C ARG A 309 2.51 31.55 -0.45
N PHE A 310 3.56 30.94 -1.01
CA PHE A 310 3.40 29.80 -1.91
C PHE A 310 2.85 28.59 -1.16
N TYR A 311 3.34 28.30 0.05
CA TYR A 311 2.81 27.24 0.90
C TYR A 311 1.31 27.41 1.15
N GLU A 312 0.84 28.61 1.46
CA GLU A 312 -0.59 28.89 1.68
C GLU A 312 -1.44 28.56 0.46
N VAL A 313 -0.96 28.88 -0.74
CA VAL A 313 -1.68 28.58 -1.98
C VAL A 313 -1.68 27.08 -2.28
N LEU A 314 -0.54 26.41 -2.11
CA LEU A 314 -0.35 25.00 -2.43
C LEU A 314 -1.07 24.09 -1.43
N SER A 315 -0.86 24.29 -0.14
CA SER A 315 -1.39 23.42 0.93
C SER A 315 -2.91 23.52 1.13
N THR A 316 -3.54 24.58 0.63
CA THR A 316 -5.00 24.75 0.60
C THR A 316 -5.63 24.33 -0.72
N PHE A 317 -4.82 23.77 -1.64
CA PHE A 317 -5.22 23.33 -2.99
C PHE A 317 -5.83 24.42 -3.87
N ARG A 318 -5.56 25.71 -3.59
CA ARG A 318 -5.97 26.82 -4.47
C ARG A 318 -5.27 26.77 -5.82
N TYR A 319 -4.05 26.22 -5.84
CA TYR A 319 -3.31 25.93 -7.06
C TYR A 319 -2.39 24.72 -6.82
N VAL A 320 -2.28 23.86 -7.83
CA VAL A 320 -1.35 22.73 -7.84
C VAL A 320 -0.51 22.84 -9.12
N PRO A 321 0.82 22.96 -9.02
CA PRO A 321 1.67 23.10 -10.20
C PRO A 321 1.79 21.79 -10.97
N SER A 322 2.43 21.86 -12.14
CA SER A 322 2.66 20.69 -12.97
C SER A 322 3.54 19.64 -12.28
N THR A 323 3.41 18.38 -12.70
CA THR A 323 4.18 17.25 -12.17
C THR A 323 5.68 17.51 -12.05
N PRO A 324 6.39 18.08 -13.06
CA PRO A 324 7.81 18.36 -12.94
C PRO A 324 8.16 19.29 -11.77
N THR A 325 7.32 20.30 -11.50
CA THR A 325 7.52 21.20 -10.36
C THR A 325 7.35 20.47 -9.03
N LEU A 326 6.34 19.61 -8.90
CA LEU A 326 6.14 18.81 -7.67
C LEU A 326 7.33 17.89 -7.37
N PHE A 327 7.98 17.37 -8.41
CA PHE A 327 9.11 16.45 -8.30
C PHE A 327 10.46 17.14 -8.06
N HIS A 328 10.69 18.30 -8.68
CA HIS A 328 12.03 18.87 -8.82
C HIS A 328 12.24 20.20 -8.07
N ALA A 329 11.17 20.84 -7.58
CA ALA A 329 11.28 22.07 -6.79
C ALA A 329 11.99 21.83 -5.45
#